data_AF-A0A925XSF5-F1
#
_entry.id   AF-A0A925XSF5-F1
#
_cell.length_a   1.000
_cell.length_b   1.000
_cell.length_c   1.000
_cell.angle_alpha   90.00
_cell.angle_beta   90.00
_cell.angle_gamma   90.00
#
_symmetry.space_group_name_H-M   'P 1'
#
loop_
_entity.id
_entity.type
_entity.pdbx_description
1 polymer ?
#
loop_
_entity_poly.entity_id
_entity_poly.type
_entity_poly.pdbx_seq_one_letter_code
_entity_poly.pdbx_strand_id
1 'polypeptide(L)' 'YAAGPNIRAGVDFVQVRNIDVAPTILRLLNVEPATTVQGKPLNRALK' A
#
# COMPACT_ATOMS: atom_id res chain seq x y z
N TYR A 1 2.59 -2.68 -10.57
CA TYR A 1 3.29 -3.89 -10.10
C TYR A 1 4.11 -3.53 -8.87
N ALA A 2 4.17 -4.40 -7.87
CA ALA A 2 4.96 -4.20 -6.66
C ALA A 2 5.65 -5.52 -6.30
N ALA A 3 6.91 -5.45 -5.87
CA ALA A 3 7.70 -6.61 -5.47
C ALA A 3 8.68 -6.19 -4.39
N GLY A 4 9.00 -7.11 -3.49
CA GLY A 4 9.95 -6.85 -2.41
C GLY A 4 9.78 -7.81 -1.23
N PRO A 5 10.69 -7.75 -0.25
CA PRO A 5 10.69 -8.65 0.90
C PRO A 5 9.41 -8.54 1.74
N ASN A 6 8.79 -7.36 1.80
CA ASN A 6 7.57 -7.08 2.57
C ASN A 6 6.30 -7.07 1.73
N ILE A 7 6.39 -7.48 0.45
CA ILE A 7 5.24 -7.60 -0.46
C ILE A 7 4.87 -9.08 -0.61
N ARG A 8 3.58 -9.39 -0.49
CA ARG A 8 3.07 -10.75 -0.76
C ARG A 8 3.09 -11.03 -2.26
N ALA A 9 3.63 -12.19 -2.62
CA ALA A 9 3.57 -12.68 -3.99
C ALA A 9 2.19 -13.28 -4.29
N GLY A 10 1.79 -13.26 -5.57
CA GLY A 10 0.54 -13.87 -6.04
C GLY A 10 -0.73 -13.14 -5.61
N VAL A 11 -0.63 -11.85 -5.23
CA VAL A 11 -1.79 -11.03 -4.88
C VAL A 11 -2.22 -10.23 -6.10
N ASP A 12 -3.37 -10.61 -6.65
CA ASP A 12 -4.04 -9.84 -7.69
C ASP A 12 -5.10 -8.91 -7.10
N PHE A 13 -5.11 -7.67 -7.61
CA PHE A 13 -6.14 -6.68 -7.31
C PHE A 13 -6.97 -6.45 -8.56
N VAL A 14 -8.29 -6.64 -8.46
CA VAL A 14 -9.22 -6.37 -9.56
C VAL A 14 -9.28 -4.86 -9.88
N GLN A 15 -9.23 -4.03 -8.84
CA GLN A 15 -9.22 -2.58 -8.98
C GLN A 15 -8.49 -1.96 -7.79
N VAL A 16 -7.70 -0.93 -8.06
CA VAL A 16 -6.98 -0.13 -7.07
C VAL A 16 -7.24 1.33 -7.36
N ARG A 17 -7.42 2.13 -6.32
CA ARG A 17 -7.49 3.59 -6.45
C ARG A 17 -6.09 4.16 -6.24
N ASN A 18 -5.71 5.14 -7.05
CA ASN A 18 -4.40 5.77 -6.93
C ASN A 18 -4.14 6.34 -5.52
N ILE A 19 -5.18 6.84 -4.85
CA ILE A 19 -5.09 7.38 -3.48
C ILE A 19 -4.69 6.34 -2.43
N ASP A 20 -4.84 5.04 -2.71
CA ASP A 20 -4.46 3.98 -1.76
C ASP A 20 -2.95 3.66 -1.82
N VAL A 21 -2.23 4.14 -2.84
CA VAL A 21 -0.80 3.83 -3.05
C VAL A 21 0.08 4.54 -2.01
N ALA A 22 -0.10 5.85 -1.83
CA ALA A 22 0.69 6.63 -0.87
C ALA A 22 0.60 6.08 0.58
N PRO A 23 -0.60 5.85 1.17
CA PRO A 23 -0.69 5.27 2.51
C PRO A 23 -0.13 3.84 2.59
N THR A 24 -0.11 3.08 1.48
CA THR A 24 0.55 1.76 1.43
C THR A 24 2.08 1.88 1.56
N ILE A 25 2.68 2.83 0.85
CA ILE A 25 4.13 3.09 0.92
C ILE A 25 4.51 3.60 2.31
N LEU A 26 3.72 4.51 2.88
CA LEU A 26 3.98 5.04 4.22
C LEU A 26 3.92 3.94 5.28
N ARG A 27 2.96 3.00 5.17
CA ARG A 27 2.87 1.82 6.03
C ARG A 27 4.11 0.92 5.90
N LEU A 28 4.60 0.69 4.68
CA LEU A 28 5.82 -0.09 4.42
C LEU A 28 7.06 0.52 5.06
N LEU A 29 7.16 1.85 5.03
CA LEU A 29 8.28 2.61 5.58
C LEU A 29 8.13 2.92 7.08
N ASN A 30 7.01 2.54 7.69
CA ASN A 30 6.65 2.86 9.07
C ASN A 30 6.71 4.39 9.35
N VAL A 31 6.21 5.19 8.41
CA VAL A 31 6.12 6.64 8.51
C VAL A 31 4.66 7.05 8.73
N GLU A 32 4.42 7.97 9.66
CA GLU A 32 3.08 8.50 9.88
C GLU A 32 2.61 9.35 8.70
N PRO A 33 1.39 9.11 8.18
CA PRO A 33 0.84 9.92 7.10
C PRO A 33 0.45 11.32 7.56
N ALA A 34 0.67 12.31 6.70
CA ALA A 34 0.08 13.63 6.88
C ALA A 34 -1.45 13.57 6.82
N THR A 35 -2.13 14.51 7.47
CA THR A 35 -3.61 14.58 7.53
C THR A 35 -4.29 14.78 6.18
N THR A 36 -3.54 15.21 5.16
CA THR A 36 -4.00 15.38 3.77
C THR A 36 -3.94 14.10 2.95
N VAL A 37 -3.26 13.05 3.43
CA VAL A 37 -3.19 11.77 2.73
C VAL A 37 -4.55 11.09 2.79
N GLN A 38 -5.13 10.84 1.62
CA GLN A 38 -6.41 10.15 1.47
C GLN A 38 -6.19 8.67 1.20
N GLY A 39 -7.28 7.90 1.19
CA GLY A 39 -7.24 6.46 0.89
C GLY A 39 -6.92 5.59 2.10
N LYS A 40 -6.68 4.30 1.85
CA LYS A 40 -6.33 3.32 2.88
C LYS A 40 -5.19 2.43 2.36
N PRO A 41 -4.27 1.97 3.22
CA PRO A 41 -3.22 1.04 2.82
C PRO A 41 -3.80 -0.25 2.21
N LEU A 42 -3.18 -0.74 1.15
CA LEU A 42 -3.48 -2.00 0.47
C LEU A 42 -2.93 -3.17 1.29
N ASN A 43 -3.49 -3.39 2.49
CA ASN A 43 -2.97 -4.37 3.46
C ASN A 43 -2.85 -5.79 2.89
N ARG A 44 -3.70 -6.17 1.92
CA ARG A 44 -3.60 -7.47 1.24
C ARG A 44 -2.27 -7.66 0.48
N ALA A 45 -1.62 -6.57 0.06
CA ALA A 45 -0.32 -6.61 -0.62
C ALA A 45 0.85 -6.75 0.34
N LEU A 46 0.67 -6.48 1.63
CA LEU A 46 1.75 -6.40 2.63
C LEU A 46 1.84 -7.71 3.42
N LYS A 47 3.05 -8.12 3.81
CA LYS A 47 3.27 -9.30 4.66
C LYS A 47 2.82 -9.07 6.10
#